data_AF-A0A258E208-F1
#
_entry.id   AF-A0A258E208-F1
#
_cell.length_a   1.000
_cell.length_b   1.000
_cell.length_c   1.000
_cell.angle_alpha   90.00
_cell.angle_beta   90.00
_cell.angle_gamma   90.00
#
_symmetry.space_group_name_H-M   'P 1'
#
loop_
_entity.id
_entity.type
_entity.pdbx_description
1 polymer ?
#
loop_
_entity_poly.entity_id
_entity_poly.type
_entity_poly.pdbx_seq_one_letter_code
_entity_poly.pdbx_strand_id
1 'polypeptide(L)'
;MRGDRLLWLLLLGLFGGVIVLAVHHEQGDVAGLDLDQFGNLVAKLGLVVLVAAAAWSMFRGRLGEALMAALFWIILALVLALGYTYRGPLAQVADRVLAQLAPGYTFGQSSGTTTAEVVRSADGDFAVRALINEAISQMLVDTGASSVVLTLEDARAAGLPVDFLKYDVPVDTANGRMRAASVVLDRLTVGGIIERRVPALVTPKGVLRTSLLGMSFLSRLDSFEIRGDRLVMRGPTAAP
;
A
#
# COMPACT_ATOMS: atom_id res chain seq x y z
N MET A 1 -37.31 10.50 -34.06
CA MET A 1 -37.71 10.70 -35.47
C MET A 1 -36.55 11.01 -36.44
N ARG A 2 -35.41 11.60 -36.02
CA ARG A 2 -34.27 11.85 -36.95
C ARG A 2 -33.39 10.62 -37.25
N GLY A 3 -33.38 9.63 -36.35
CA GLY A 3 -32.56 8.43 -36.46
C GLY A 3 -32.96 7.47 -37.58
N ASP A 4 -34.26 7.35 -37.86
CA ASP A 4 -34.76 6.37 -38.82
C ASP A 4 -34.45 6.82 -40.24
N ARG A 5 -34.42 8.13 -40.49
CA ARG A 5 -34.11 8.73 -41.80
C ARG A 5 -32.72 8.35 -42.30
N LEU A 6 -31.71 8.28 -41.43
CA LEU A 6 -30.35 7.88 -41.79
C LEU A 6 -30.26 6.40 -42.18
N LEU A 7 -30.99 5.54 -41.46
CA LEU A 7 -31.06 4.11 -41.76
C LEU A 7 -31.76 3.87 -43.11
N TRP A 8 -32.87 4.57 -43.36
CA TRP A 8 -33.57 4.53 -44.65
C TRP A 8 -32.70 5.03 -45.81
N LEU A 9 -31.89 6.08 -45.61
CA LEU A 9 -30.95 6.58 -46.62
C LEU A 9 -29.82 5.58 -46.91
N LEU A 10 -29.28 4.91 -45.88
CA LEU A 10 -28.26 3.88 -46.06
C LEU A 10 -28.81 2.63 -46.76
N LEU A 11 -30.03 2.20 -46.42
CA LEU A 11 -30.71 1.09 -47.10
C LEU A 11 -31.02 1.43 -48.57
N LEU A 12 -31.45 2.66 -48.85
CA LEU A 12 -31.64 3.16 -50.22
C LEU A 12 -30.33 3.17 -51.02
N GLY A 13 -29.22 3.59 -50.39
CA GLY A 13 -27.90 3.54 -51.01
C GLY A 13 -27.44 2.11 -51.32
N LEU A 14 -27.65 1.17 -50.39
CA LEU A 14 -27.34 -0.24 -50.58
C LEU A 14 -28.18 -0.85 -51.72
N PHE A 15 -29.47 -0.56 -51.73
CA PHE A 15 -30.41 -1.02 -52.76
C PHE A 15 -30.03 -0.44 -54.14
N GLY A 16 -29.66 0.84 -54.21
CA GLY A 16 -29.14 1.46 -55.42
C GLY A 16 -27.86 0.80 -55.93
N GLY A 17 -26.93 0.45 -55.02
CA GLY A 17 -25.72 -0.28 -55.37
C GLY A 17 -26.00 -1.67 -55.97
N VAL A 18 -26.97 -2.40 -55.42
CA VAL A 18 -27.41 -3.70 -55.96
C VAL A 18 -28.07 -3.57 -57.33
N ILE A 19 -28.87 -2.52 -57.56
CA ILE A 19 -29.50 -2.25 -58.87
C ILE A 19 -28.43 -1.94 -59.93
N VAL A 20 -27.44 -1.10 -59.62
CA VAL A 20 -26.34 -0.79 -60.55
C VAL A 20 -25.59 -2.06 -60.94
N LEU A 21 -25.36 -2.96 -59.97
CA LEU A 21 -24.70 -4.25 -60.19
C LEU A 21 -25.53 -5.20 -61.08
N ALA A 22 -26.86 -5.17 -60.93
CA ALA A 22 -27.78 -5.96 -61.75
C ALA A 22 -27.89 -5.43 -63.19
N VAL A 23 -27.83 -4.11 -63.39
CA VAL A 23 -27.96 -3.47 -64.71
C VAL A 23 -26.66 -3.54 -65.52
N HIS A 24 -25.49 -3.46 -64.86
CA HIS A 24 -24.19 -3.52 -65.53
C HIS A 24 -23.58 -4.93 -65.63
N HIS A 25 -24.36 -5.98 -65.35
CA HIS A 25 -23.87 -7.37 -65.33
C HIS A 25 -23.25 -7.84 -66.66
N GLU A 26 -23.53 -7.17 -67.79
CA GLU A 26 -22.99 -7.52 -69.11
C GLU A 26 -21.80 -6.65 -69.58
N GLN A 27 -21.43 -5.59 -68.85
CA GLN A 27 -20.43 -4.60 -69.31
C GLN A 27 -19.02 -4.80 -68.72
N GLY A 28 -18.80 -5.85 -67.91
CA GLY A 28 -17.49 -6.24 -67.38
C GLY A 28 -16.97 -5.37 -66.22
N ASP A 29 -17.18 -4.06 -66.26
CA ASP A 29 -16.69 -3.11 -65.25
C ASP A 29 -17.75 -2.08 -64.84
N VAL A 30 -17.76 -1.71 -63.56
CA VAL A 30 -18.58 -0.62 -62.99
C VAL A 30 -17.66 0.41 -62.35
N ALA A 31 -17.66 1.64 -62.86
CA ALA A 31 -16.84 2.74 -62.36
C ALA A 31 -15.32 2.43 -62.29
N GLY A 32 -14.82 1.61 -63.23
CA GLY A 32 -13.41 1.20 -63.30
C GLY A 32 -13.02 0.06 -62.33
N LEU A 33 -14.02 -0.58 -61.71
CA LEU A 33 -13.84 -1.78 -60.90
C LEU A 33 -14.48 -2.98 -61.61
N ASP A 34 -13.76 -4.09 -61.62
CA ASP A 34 -14.25 -5.39 -62.06
C ASP A 34 -15.47 -5.82 -61.24
N LEU A 35 -16.42 -6.52 -61.89
CA LEU A 35 -17.71 -6.88 -61.30
C LEU A 35 -17.57 -7.68 -59.99
N ASP A 36 -16.56 -8.54 -59.87
CA ASP A 36 -16.29 -9.30 -58.65
C ASP A 36 -15.78 -8.40 -57.52
N GLN A 37 -14.94 -7.42 -57.85
CA GLN A 37 -14.41 -6.45 -56.89
C GLN A 37 -15.51 -5.51 -56.39
N PHE A 38 -16.37 -5.04 -57.30
CA PHE A 38 -17.52 -4.20 -56.97
C PHE A 38 -18.55 -4.96 -56.14
N GLY A 39 -18.85 -6.22 -56.46
CA GLY A 39 -19.72 -7.09 -55.67
C GLY A 39 -19.21 -7.33 -54.25
N ASN A 40 -17.91 -7.60 -54.11
CA ASN A 40 -17.27 -7.78 -52.81
C ASN A 40 -17.27 -6.48 -51.98
N LEU A 41 -17.11 -5.32 -52.62
CA LEU A 41 -17.19 -4.01 -51.98
C LEU A 41 -18.62 -3.74 -51.45
N VAL A 42 -19.64 -3.97 -52.27
CA VAL A 42 -21.06 -3.80 -51.88
C VAL A 42 -21.42 -4.75 -50.74
N ALA A 43 -20.98 -6.01 -50.79
CA ALA A 43 -21.21 -6.98 -49.73
C ALA A 43 -20.55 -6.56 -48.40
N LYS A 44 -19.28 -6.11 -48.43
CA LYS A 44 -18.57 -5.60 -47.25
C LYS A 44 -19.22 -4.35 -46.66
N LEU A 45 -19.63 -3.41 -47.50
CA LEU A 45 -20.34 -2.20 -47.06
C LEU A 45 -21.70 -2.55 -46.44
N GLY A 46 -22.44 -3.49 -47.03
CA GLY A 46 -23.67 -4.02 -46.45
C GLY A 46 -23.47 -4.64 -45.08
N LEU A 47 -22.41 -5.44 -44.90
CA LEU A 47 -22.05 -6.02 -43.61
C LEU A 47 -21.75 -4.93 -42.57
N VAL A 48 -20.96 -3.92 -42.93
CA VAL A 48 -20.62 -2.80 -42.02
C VAL A 48 -21.87 -2.03 -41.60
N VAL A 49 -22.78 -1.74 -42.54
CA VAL A 49 -24.05 -1.05 -42.23
C VAL A 49 -24.93 -1.90 -41.32
N LEU A 50 -25.00 -3.21 -41.55
CA LEU A 50 -25.78 -4.13 -40.72
C LEU A 50 -25.22 -4.25 -39.30
N VAL A 51 -23.89 -4.37 -39.15
CA VAL A 51 -23.22 -4.39 -37.84
C VAL A 51 -23.38 -3.06 -37.12
N ALA A 52 -23.24 -1.93 -37.83
CA ALA A 52 -23.45 -0.61 -37.26
C ALA A 52 -24.91 -0.40 -36.81
N ALA A 53 -25.89 -0.85 -37.59
CA ALA A 53 -27.30 -0.78 -37.23
C ALA A 53 -27.65 -1.70 -36.05
N ALA A 54 -27.07 -2.91 -35.98
CA ALA A 54 -27.24 -3.83 -34.86
C ALA A 54 -26.62 -3.30 -33.57
N ALA A 55 -25.38 -2.78 -33.64
CA ALA A 55 -24.72 -2.13 -32.51
C ALA A 55 -25.52 -0.90 -32.05
N TRP A 56 -25.95 -0.06 -32.99
CA TRP A 56 -26.76 1.12 -32.68
C TRP A 56 -28.12 0.76 -32.06
N SER A 57 -28.74 -0.34 -32.48
CA SER A 57 -29.98 -0.88 -31.90
C SER A 57 -29.76 -1.41 -30.48
N MET A 58 -28.64 -2.11 -30.22
CA MET A 58 -28.25 -2.53 -28.86
C MET A 58 -27.98 -1.34 -27.93
N PHE A 59 -27.41 -0.24 -28.46
CA PHE A 59 -27.12 0.96 -27.67
C PHE A 59 -28.33 1.87 -27.45
N ARG A 60 -29.42 1.76 -28.23
CA ARG A 60 -30.56 2.69 -28.17
C ARG A 60 -31.59 2.45 -27.05
N GLY A 61 -31.43 1.43 -26.22
CA GLY A 61 -32.39 1.15 -25.14
C GLY A 61 -31.79 0.73 -23.80
N ARG A 62 -30.47 0.47 -23.72
CA ARG A 62 -29.84 -0.16 -22.54
C ARG A 62 -28.63 0.57 -22.00
N LEU A 63 -28.34 1.79 -22.48
CA LEU A 63 -27.24 2.61 -21.95
C LEU A 63 -27.34 2.78 -20.43
N GLY A 64 -28.55 2.97 -19.89
CA GLY A 64 -28.79 3.06 -18.45
C GLY A 64 -28.52 1.74 -17.70
N GLU A 65 -28.93 0.59 -18.26
CA GLU A 65 -28.69 -0.73 -17.67
C GLU A 65 -27.20 -1.10 -17.71
N ALA A 66 -26.52 -0.81 -18.83
CA ALA A 66 -25.08 -1.02 -18.98
C ALA A 66 -24.28 -0.11 -18.03
N LEU A 67 -24.70 1.15 -17.84
CA LEU A 67 -24.11 2.06 -16.86
C LEU A 67 -24.32 1.57 -15.43
N MET A 68 -25.54 1.13 -15.08
CA MET A 68 -25.83 0.59 -13.75
C MET A 68 -25.05 -0.69 -13.46
N ALA A 69 -24.93 -1.59 -14.44
CA ALA A 69 -24.12 -2.79 -14.31
C ALA A 69 -22.62 -2.46 -14.15
N ALA A 70 -22.10 -1.51 -14.93
CA ALA A 70 -20.72 -1.06 -14.81
C ALA A 70 -20.45 -0.43 -13.43
N LEU A 71 -21.35 0.41 -12.92
CA LEU A 71 -21.26 0.99 -11.59
C LEU A 71 -21.27 -0.09 -10.50
N PHE A 72 -22.14 -1.09 -10.61
CA PHE A 72 -22.17 -2.23 -9.68
C PHE A 72 -20.82 -2.95 -9.64
N TRP A 73 -20.26 -3.30 -10.82
CA TRP A 73 -18.96 -3.97 -10.89
C TRP A 73 -17.81 -3.11 -10.38
N ILE A 74 -17.82 -1.80 -10.63
CA ILE A 74 -16.83 -0.86 -10.10
C ILE A 74 -16.91 -0.79 -8.56
N ILE A 75 -18.13 -0.68 -8.01
CA ILE A 75 -18.33 -0.65 -6.56
C ILE A 75 -17.91 -1.98 -5.93
N LEU A 76 -18.29 -3.11 -6.53
CA LEU A 76 -17.88 -4.43 -6.06
C LEU A 76 -16.35 -4.59 -6.09
N ALA A 77 -15.69 -4.18 -7.19
CA ALA A 77 -14.24 -4.20 -7.31
C ALA A 77 -13.59 -3.28 -6.25
N LEU A 78 -14.17 -2.10 -5.99
CA LEU A 78 -13.71 -1.19 -4.95
C LEU A 78 -13.84 -1.79 -3.55
N VAL A 79 -14.98 -2.41 -3.23
CA VAL A 79 -15.22 -3.09 -1.95
C VAL A 79 -14.26 -4.25 -1.77
N LEU A 80 -14.06 -5.07 -2.81
CA LEU A 80 -13.10 -6.18 -2.77
C LEU A 80 -11.66 -5.68 -2.63
N ALA A 81 -11.29 -4.61 -3.33
CA ALA A 81 -9.96 -3.99 -3.23
C ALA A 81 -9.74 -3.40 -1.83
N LEU A 82 -10.73 -2.72 -1.26
CA LEU A 82 -10.69 -2.23 0.12
C LEU A 82 -10.61 -3.40 1.10
N GLY A 83 -11.44 -4.43 0.96
CA GLY A 83 -11.39 -5.64 1.78
C GLY A 83 -10.03 -6.33 1.71
N TYR A 84 -9.41 -6.40 0.53
CA TYR A 84 -8.08 -6.94 0.34
C TYR A 84 -6.99 -6.06 0.97
N THR A 85 -7.04 -4.75 0.77
CA THR A 85 -6.09 -3.79 1.38
C THR A 85 -6.17 -3.81 2.91
N TYR A 86 -7.38 -3.90 3.47
CA TYR A 86 -7.63 -3.91 4.91
C TYR A 86 -7.75 -5.32 5.50
N ARG A 87 -7.37 -6.38 4.77
CA ARG A 87 -7.47 -7.78 5.23
C ARG A 87 -6.71 -8.03 6.54
N GLY A 88 -5.58 -7.37 6.74
CA GLY A 88 -4.74 -7.52 7.94
C GLY A 88 -5.42 -6.97 9.20
N PRO A 89 -5.84 -5.69 9.22
CA PRO A 89 -6.59 -5.13 10.34
C PRO A 89 -7.92 -5.84 10.62
N LEU A 90 -8.65 -6.25 9.57
CA LEU A 90 -9.92 -6.96 9.72
C LEU A 90 -9.76 -8.33 10.40
N ALA A 91 -8.71 -9.08 10.06
CA ALA A 91 -8.38 -10.34 10.72
C ALA A 91 -8.14 -10.15 12.22
N GLN A 92 -7.38 -9.12 12.60
CA GLN A 92 -7.08 -8.84 14.02
C GLN A 92 -8.34 -8.48 14.84
N VAL A 93 -9.32 -7.81 14.23
CA VAL A 93 -10.60 -7.50 14.89
C VAL A 93 -11.43 -8.76 15.03
N ALA A 94 -11.50 -9.60 13.98
CA ALA A 94 -12.18 -10.89 14.04
C ALA A 94 -11.56 -11.79 15.12
N ASP A 95 -10.24 -11.84 15.21
CA ASP A 95 -9.49 -12.60 16.22
C ASP A 95 -9.83 -12.13 17.64
N ARG A 96 -9.94 -10.81 17.87
CA ARG A 96 -10.32 -10.26 19.18
C ARG A 96 -11.76 -10.61 19.57
N VAL A 97 -12.69 -10.55 18.62
CA VAL A 97 -14.10 -10.89 18.86
C VAL A 97 -14.26 -12.40 19.10
N LEU A 98 -13.58 -13.23 18.31
CA LEU A 98 -13.58 -14.68 18.50
C LEU A 98 -12.91 -15.10 19.82
N ALA A 99 -11.84 -14.42 20.24
CA ALA A 99 -11.20 -14.64 21.53
C ALA A 99 -12.11 -14.27 22.72
N GLN A 100 -13.03 -13.30 22.54
CA GLN A 100 -14.04 -12.95 23.55
C GLN A 100 -15.20 -13.96 23.59
N LEU A 101 -15.52 -14.59 22.47
CA LEU A 101 -16.61 -15.55 22.35
C LEU A 101 -16.19 -16.99 22.70
N ALA A 102 -14.89 -17.31 22.62
CA ALA A 102 -14.33 -18.63 22.93
C ALA A 102 -13.08 -18.51 23.83
N PRO A 103 -13.24 -18.45 25.17
CA PRO A 103 -12.12 -18.41 26.10
C PRO A 103 -11.27 -19.68 26.00
N GLY A 104 -9.99 -19.55 25.61
CA GLY A 104 -9.04 -20.67 25.52
C GLY A 104 -8.29 -20.85 24.20
N TYR A 105 -8.59 -20.06 23.16
CA TYR A 105 -7.83 -20.06 21.91
C TYR A 105 -6.66 -19.07 21.96
N THR A 106 -5.42 -19.57 22.12
CA THR A 106 -4.20 -18.78 21.95
C THR A 106 -3.74 -18.85 20.50
N PHE A 107 -4.06 -17.83 19.70
CA PHE A 107 -3.32 -17.62 18.45
C PHE A 107 -2.05 -16.85 18.75
N GLY A 108 -0.94 -17.41 18.25
CA GLY A 108 0.38 -16.81 18.30
C GLY A 108 0.32 -15.39 17.75
N GLN A 109 0.62 -14.45 18.64
CA GLN A 109 1.44 -13.29 18.34
C GLN A 109 2.35 -13.65 17.16
N SER A 110 2.23 -12.92 16.04
CA SER A 110 2.95 -13.18 14.80
C SER A 110 4.46 -13.22 15.02
N SER A 111 4.96 -14.36 15.47
CA SER A 111 6.35 -14.77 15.55
C SER A 111 6.76 -15.15 14.14
N GLY A 112 7.42 -14.23 13.45
CA GLY A 112 7.99 -14.53 12.14
C GLY A 112 8.51 -13.30 11.41
N THR A 113 7.86 -12.15 11.59
CA THR A 113 8.34 -10.91 10.97
C THR A 113 9.19 -10.14 11.97
N THR A 114 10.48 -10.47 12.05
CA THR A 114 11.51 -9.67 12.71
C THR A 114 11.82 -8.39 11.92
N THR A 115 10.94 -7.92 11.03
CA THR A 115 11.20 -6.74 10.19
C THR A 115 10.34 -5.56 10.65
N ALA A 116 10.98 -4.40 10.83
CA ALA A 116 10.33 -3.13 11.07
C ALA A 116 10.71 -2.14 9.96
N GLU A 117 9.72 -1.48 9.35
CA GLU A 117 9.92 -0.44 8.34
C GLU A 117 9.41 0.89 8.90
N VAL A 118 10.21 1.94 8.73
CA VAL A 118 9.96 3.28 9.27
C VAL A 118 10.13 4.28 8.15
N VAL A 119 9.14 5.14 7.96
CA VAL A 119 9.21 6.23 6.98
C VAL A 119 9.81 7.47 7.64
N ARG A 120 10.66 8.18 6.91
CA ARG A 120 11.28 9.43 7.34
C ARG A 120 10.20 10.47 7.63
N SER A 121 10.35 11.19 8.74
CA SER A 121 9.50 12.33 9.08
C SER A 121 9.75 13.51 8.13
N ALA A 122 8.82 14.46 8.10
CA ALA A 122 8.99 15.72 7.38
C ALA A 122 10.23 16.50 7.84
N ASP A 123 10.64 16.34 9.11
CA ASP A 123 11.82 16.97 9.71
C ASP A 123 13.14 16.28 9.32
N GLY A 124 13.08 15.16 8.58
CA GLY A 124 14.25 14.43 8.10
C GLY A 124 14.69 13.26 8.97
N ASP A 125 14.15 13.11 10.17
CA ASP A 125 14.53 12.05 11.11
C ASP A 125 13.63 10.81 11.00
N PHE A 126 14.14 9.66 11.46
CA PHE A 126 13.36 8.42 11.57
C PHE A 126 12.83 8.28 12.99
N ALA A 127 11.53 8.54 13.19
CA ALA A 127 10.87 8.36 14.49
C ALA A 127 10.21 6.98 14.58
N VAL A 128 10.47 6.27 15.67
CA VAL A 128 9.93 4.94 15.95
C VAL A 128 9.18 4.92 17.27
N ARG A 129 8.15 4.08 17.33
CA ARG A 129 7.50 3.73 18.60
C ARG A 129 8.16 2.47 19.14
N ALA A 130 8.82 2.61 20.28
CA ALA A 130 9.45 1.50 20.98
C ALA A 130 8.65 1.16 22.25
N LEU A 131 8.62 -0.12 22.61
CA LEU A 131 8.15 -0.58 23.90
C LEU A 131 9.39 -0.91 24.74
N ILE A 132 9.66 -0.09 25.74
CA ILE A 132 10.75 -0.24 26.70
C ILE A 132 10.15 -0.88 27.96
N ASN A 133 10.55 -2.10 28.27
CA ASN A 133 9.91 -2.93 29.29
C ASN A 133 8.40 -3.03 29.01
N GLU A 134 7.56 -2.30 29.74
CA GLU A 134 6.10 -2.24 29.57
C GLU A 134 5.59 -0.86 29.12
N ALA A 135 6.49 0.12 28.92
CA ALA A 135 6.13 1.49 28.58
C ALA A 135 6.41 1.83 27.12
N ILE A 136 5.47 2.52 26.49
CA ILE A 136 5.61 2.99 25.12
C ILE A 136 6.36 4.32 25.12
N SER A 137 7.46 4.39 24.37
CA SER A 137 8.26 5.60 24.17
C SER A 137 8.45 5.90 22.69
N GLN A 138 8.47 7.18 22.33
CA GLN A 138 8.81 7.64 21.00
C GLN A 138 10.31 7.92 20.94
N MET A 139 10.99 7.27 20.00
CA MET A 139 12.44 7.35 19.88
C MET A 139 12.85 7.80 18.48
N LEU A 140 13.93 8.54 18.37
CA LEU A 140 14.56 8.87 17.09
C LEU A 140 15.70 7.89 16.81
N VAL A 141 15.77 7.35 15.60
CA VAL A 141 16.91 6.51 15.20
C VAL A 141 18.11 7.40 14.95
N ASP A 142 19.18 7.16 15.71
CA ASP A 142 20.41 7.93 15.64
C ASP A 142 21.61 6.99 15.52
N THR A 143 22.13 6.86 14.29
CA THR A 143 23.32 6.03 14.02
C THR A 143 24.62 6.66 14.55
N GLY A 144 24.59 7.94 14.92
CA GLY A 144 25.71 8.64 15.57
C GLY A 144 25.79 8.37 17.07
N ALA A 145 24.68 7.94 17.69
CA ALA A 145 24.65 7.58 19.10
C ALA A 145 25.21 6.17 19.32
N SER A 146 26.26 6.05 20.14
CA SER A 146 26.88 4.74 20.47
C SER A 146 25.99 3.84 21.34
N SER A 147 25.02 4.42 22.04
CA SER A 147 24.09 3.72 22.94
C SER A 147 22.67 4.24 22.76
N VAL A 148 21.68 3.42 23.14
CA VAL A 148 20.32 3.89 23.40
C VAL A 148 20.36 4.93 24.50
N VAL A 149 19.72 6.07 24.30
CA VAL A 149 19.70 7.18 25.26
C VAL A 149 18.25 7.51 25.60
N LEU A 150 17.90 7.44 26.88
CA LEU A 150 16.56 7.74 27.38
C LEU A 150 16.50 9.13 28.00
N THR A 151 15.35 9.78 27.81
CA THR A 151 14.93 10.88 28.68
C THR A 151 14.66 10.36 30.08
N LEU A 152 14.73 11.24 31.09
CA LEU A 152 14.41 10.86 32.46
C LEU A 152 12.93 10.42 32.58
N GLU A 153 12.06 11.07 31.81
CA GLU A 153 10.63 10.80 31.73
C GLU A 153 10.36 9.39 31.17
N ASP A 154 11.00 9.03 30.07
CA ASP A 154 10.88 7.70 29.46
C ASP A 154 11.45 6.61 30.38
N ALA A 155 12.60 6.87 31.02
CA ALA A 155 13.20 5.95 31.98
C ALA A 155 12.26 5.69 33.18
N ARG A 156 11.64 6.74 33.71
CA ARG A 156 10.65 6.65 34.80
C ARG A 156 9.41 5.87 34.36
N ALA A 157 8.89 6.16 33.16
CA ALA A 157 7.74 5.45 32.61
C ALA A 157 8.03 3.96 32.41
N ALA A 158 9.25 3.61 31.99
CA ALA A 158 9.72 2.23 31.82
C ALA A 158 9.97 1.49 33.15
N GLY A 159 9.70 2.11 34.30
CA GLY A 159 9.87 1.50 35.62
C GLY A 159 11.32 1.40 36.09
N LEU A 160 12.26 2.13 35.47
CA LEU A 160 13.65 2.14 35.93
C LEU A 160 13.76 2.89 37.27
N PRO A 161 14.69 2.49 38.16
CA PRO A 161 14.87 3.10 39.48
C PRO A 161 15.56 4.48 39.39
N VAL A 162 14.87 5.45 38.81
CA VAL A 162 15.41 6.78 38.45
C VAL A 162 15.97 7.57 39.64
N ASP A 163 15.44 7.33 40.85
CA ASP A 163 15.86 8.02 42.07
C ASP A 163 17.22 7.53 42.60
N PHE A 164 17.71 6.38 42.13
CA PHE A 164 18.99 5.79 42.52
C PHE A 164 20.05 5.86 41.42
N LEU A 165 19.75 6.53 40.31
CA LEU A 165 20.66 6.64 39.17
C LEU A 165 21.88 7.50 39.51
N LYS A 166 23.07 6.99 39.17
CA LYS A 166 24.32 7.72 39.27
C LYS A 166 24.71 8.26 37.90
N TYR A 167 24.77 9.58 37.77
CA TYR A 167 25.17 10.25 36.53
C TYR A 167 26.69 10.39 36.47
N ASP A 168 27.40 9.28 36.33
CA ASP A 168 28.86 9.19 36.37
C ASP A 168 29.50 8.85 35.02
N VAL A 169 28.72 8.44 34.01
CA VAL A 169 29.23 8.13 32.67
C VAL A 169 29.39 9.43 31.87
N PRO A 170 30.62 9.82 31.50
CA PRO A 170 30.82 10.96 30.61
C PRO A 170 30.36 10.62 29.18
N VAL A 171 29.59 11.52 28.58
CA VAL A 171 29.08 11.39 27.21
C VAL A 171 29.36 12.68 26.44
N ASP A 172 29.97 12.54 25.27
CA ASP A 172 30.11 13.64 24.33
C ASP A 172 28.84 13.74 23.48
N THR A 173 28.23 14.92 23.45
CA THR A 173 27.05 15.23 22.64
C THR A 173 27.34 16.41 21.73
N ALA A 174 26.47 16.66 20.75
CA ALA A 174 26.57 17.84 19.90
C ALA A 174 26.54 19.16 20.70
N ASN A 175 25.91 19.17 21.88
CA ASN A 175 25.83 20.32 22.77
C ASN A 175 26.98 20.37 23.81
N GLY A 176 27.99 19.52 23.66
CA GLY A 176 29.14 19.42 24.57
C GLY A 176 29.10 18.18 25.46
N ARG A 177 29.93 18.20 26.51
CA ARG A 177 30.07 17.08 27.46
C ARG A 177 28.96 17.09 28.49
N MET A 178 28.37 15.93 28.74
CA MET A 178 27.41 15.73 29.81
C MET A 178 27.71 14.45 30.58
N ARG A 179 27.00 14.23 31.69
CA ARG A 179 27.01 12.94 32.39
C ARG A 179 25.66 12.25 32.28
N ALA A 180 25.69 10.95 32.03
CA ALA A 180 24.52 10.09 31.95
C ALA A 180 24.62 8.97 32.99
N ALA A 181 23.48 8.35 33.30
CA ALA A 181 23.43 7.17 34.15
C ALA A 181 23.34 5.90 33.30
N SER A 182 24.17 4.91 33.59
CA SER A 182 24.13 3.62 32.89
C SER A 182 23.00 2.75 33.43
N VAL A 183 22.21 2.19 32.52
CA VAL A 183 21.13 1.25 32.84
C VAL A 183 21.12 0.11 31.82
N VAL A 184 20.46 -0.99 32.18
CA VAL A 184 20.18 -2.08 31.25
C VAL A 184 18.68 -2.24 31.15
N LEU A 185 18.17 -2.21 29.92
CA LEU A 185 16.75 -2.42 29.64
C LEU A 185 16.48 -3.92 29.58
N ASP A 186 15.48 -4.39 30.32
CA ASP A 186 15.12 -5.82 30.33
C ASP A 186 14.63 -6.25 28.95
N ARG A 187 13.81 -5.40 28.33
CA ARG A 187 13.25 -5.61 27.00
C ARG A 187 13.11 -4.30 26.24
N LEU A 188 13.54 -4.30 24.97
CA LEU A 188 13.31 -3.21 24.03
C LEU A 188 12.69 -3.79 22.77
N THR A 189 11.45 -3.39 22.48
CA THR A 189 10.72 -3.86 21.30
C THR A 189 10.49 -2.73 20.33
N VAL A 190 10.84 -2.92 19.06
CA VAL A 190 10.58 -1.96 17.98
C VAL A 190 9.87 -2.68 16.84
N GLY A 191 8.61 -2.34 16.60
CA GLY A 191 7.75 -3.12 15.70
C GLY A 191 7.60 -4.56 16.20
N GLY A 192 8.09 -5.54 15.42
CA GLY A 192 8.14 -6.96 15.80
C GLY A 192 9.49 -7.45 16.32
N ILE A 193 10.51 -6.57 16.42
CA ILE A 193 11.86 -6.91 16.86
C ILE A 193 11.95 -6.79 18.36
N ILE A 194 12.33 -7.86 19.05
CA ILE A 194 12.42 -7.91 20.52
C ILE A 194 13.86 -8.18 20.92
N GLU A 195 14.51 -7.17 21.51
CA GLU A 195 15.84 -7.32 22.11
C GLU A 195 15.75 -7.33 23.63
N ARG A 196 16.66 -8.06 24.27
CA ARG A 196 16.72 -8.21 25.74
C ARG A 196 18.07 -7.78 26.26
N ARG A 197 18.09 -7.27 27.50
CA ARG A 197 19.32 -6.82 28.18
C ARG A 197 20.08 -5.79 27.34
N VAL A 198 19.38 -4.75 26.87
CA VAL A 198 19.95 -3.71 26.02
C VAL A 198 20.61 -2.64 26.90
N PRO A 199 21.92 -2.41 26.79
CA PRO A 199 22.58 -1.30 27.49
C PRO A 199 22.03 0.04 27.00
N ALA A 200 21.71 0.93 27.94
CA ALA A 200 21.21 2.25 27.65
C ALA A 200 21.77 3.27 28.64
N LEU A 201 21.63 4.53 28.29
CA LEU A 201 22.00 5.68 29.11
C LEU A 201 20.76 6.50 29.43
N VAL A 202 20.66 7.03 30.65
CA VAL A 202 19.61 7.95 31.05
C VAL A 202 20.21 9.34 31.24
N THR A 203 19.59 10.34 30.61
CA THR A 203 20.02 11.73 30.71
C THR A 203 19.34 12.45 31.88
N PRO A 204 19.98 13.47 32.48
CA PRO A 204 19.30 14.36 33.40
C PRO A 204 18.13 15.07 32.72
N LYS A 205 17.15 15.49 33.52
CA LYS A 205 15.95 16.18 33.04
C LYS A 205 16.31 17.39 32.16
N GLY A 206 15.65 17.49 31.01
CA GLY A 206 15.75 18.66 30.12
C GLY A 206 16.97 18.70 29.20
N VAL A 207 17.88 17.72 29.29
CA VAL A 207 19.04 17.64 28.38
C VAL A 207 18.64 17.10 27.00
N LEU A 208 17.80 16.08 26.99
CA LEU A 208 17.29 15.44 25.79
C LEU A 208 15.77 15.61 25.70
N ARG A 209 15.25 15.97 24.53
CA ARG A 209 13.81 16.13 24.29
C ARG A 209 13.10 14.82 23.96
N THR A 210 13.76 13.98 23.17
CA THR A 210 13.23 12.73 22.65
C THR A 210 14.29 11.65 22.80
N SER A 211 13.91 10.46 23.29
CA SER A 211 14.83 9.34 23.43
C SER A 211 15.46 8.93 22.09
N LEU A 212 16.69 8.43 22.12
CA LEU A 212 17.46 8.06 20.93
C LEU A 212 17.66 6.55 20.88
N LEU A 213 17.38 5.96 19.72
CA LEU A 213 17.65 4.56 19.41
C LEU A 213 19.02 4.47 18.73
N GLY A 214 20.03 4.23 19.56
CA GLY A 214 21.43 4.18 19.12
C GLY A 214 21.97 2.77 18.85
N MET A 215 23.29 2.71 18.66
CA MET A 215 24.00 1.51 18.22
C MET A 215 23.94 0.33 19.19
N SER A 216 23.75 0.55 20.50
CA SER A 216 23.59 -0.56 21.45
C SER A 216 22.35 -1.43 21.19
N PHE A 217 21.37 -0.93 20.42
CA PHE A 217 20.26 -1.71 19.86
C PHE A 217 20.52 -2.06 18.39
N LEU A 218 20.88 -1.08 17.55
CA LEU A 218 21.00 -1.29 16.09
C LEU A 218 22.06 -2.34 15.71
N SER A 219 23.14 -2.47 16.48
CA SER A 219 24.19 -3.48 16.23
C SER A 219 23.78 -4.92 16.55
N ARG A 220 22.62 -5.12 17.22
CA ARG A 220 22.08 -6.44 17.55
C ARG A 220 21.16 -7.00 16.45
N LEU A 221 20.81 -6.16 15.49
CA LEU A 221 19.97 -6.50 14.35
C LEU A 221 20.78 -7.26 13.30
N ASP A 222 20.13 -8.18 12.57
CA ASP A 222 20.72 -8.85 11.41
C ASP A 222 21.05 -7.84 10.30
N SER A 223 20.19 -6.83 10.13
CA SER A 223 20.45 -5.72 9.21
C SER A 223 19.64 -4.48 9.58
N PHE A 224 20.20 -3.29 9.31
CA PHE A 224 19.44 -2.05 9.22
C PHE A 224 19.90 -1.29 7.97
N GLU A 225 18.96 -0.80 7.17
CA GLU A 225 19.27 -0.14 5.90
C GLU A 225 18.37 1.07 5.69
N ILE A 226 18.98 2.18 5.26
CA ILE A 226 18.26 3.38 4.85
C ILE A 226 18.19 3.39 3.31
N ARG A 227 16.98 3.27 2.76
CA ARG A 227 16.68 3.36 1.33
C ARG A 227 15.81 4.58 1.06
N GLY A 228 16.44 5.68 0.65
CA GLY A 228 15.75 6.96 0.45
C GLY A 228 15.10 7.44 1.76
N ASP A 229 13.77 7.42 1.78
CA ASP A 229 12.94 7.86 2.91
C ASP A 229 12.43 6.71 3.79
N ARG A 230 13.03 5.51 3.66
CA ARG A 230 12.65 4.34 4.45
C ARG A 230 13.85 3.78 5.19
N LEU A 231 13.66 3.51 6.47
CA LEU A 231 14.56 2.71 7.29
C LEU A 231 13.94 1.33 7.45
N VAL A 232 14.67 0.30 7.04
CA VAL A 232 14.28 -1.10 7.21
C VAL A 232 15.21 -1.74 8.23
N MET A 233 14.65 -2.26 9.31
CA MET A 233 15.36 -2.98 10.37
C MET A 233 14.92 -4.44 10.35
N ARG A 234 15.87 -5.37 10.48
CA ARG A 234 15.62 -6.81 10.61
C ARG A 234 16.29 -7.32 11.87
N GLY A 235 15.49 -7.76 12.84
CA GLY A 235 15.95 -8.40 14.05
C GLY A 235 16.48 -9.82 13.80
N PRO A 236 17.24 -10.35 14.77
CA PRO A 236 17.90 -11.64 14.65
C PRO A 236 16.90 -12.75 14.36
N THR A 237 17.20 -13.51 13.32
CA THR A 237 16.49 -14.76 13.03
C THR A 237 16.72 -15.68 14.22
N ALA A 238 15.65 -16.20 14.85
CA ALA A 238 15.79 -17.12 15.98
C ALA A 238 16.71 -18.28 15.55
N ALA A 239 17.89 -18.39 16.18
CA ALA A 239 18.79 -19.50 15.92
C ALA A 239 18.07 -20.81 16.27
N PRO A 240 18.21 -21.87 15.45
CA PRO A 240 17.57 -23.16 15.67
C PRO A 240 17.99 -23.81 16.99
#